data_AF-A0A109FKR9-F1
#
_entry.id   AF-A0A109FKR9-F1
#
_cell.length_a   1.000
_cell.length_b   1.000
_cell.length_c   1.000
_cell.angle_alpha   90.00
_cell.angle_beta   90.00
_cell.angle_gamma   90.00
#
_symmetry.space_group_name_H-M   'P 1'
#
loop_
_entity.id
_entity.type
_entity.pdbx_description
1 polymer ?
#
loop_
_entity_poly.entity_id
_entity_poly.type
_entity_poly.pdbx_seq_one_letter_code
_entity_poly.pdbx_strand_id
1 'polypeptide(L)'
;MAATDSNTALFDQTKQLLATFTQHAFESHRLASSVPVRDLGRLAQYHGSLGGGNGNTENYTRWTQGATDLTGVSGVSDEGLIMDAGDRGRATEDLKLFKEHISDLKFAYLESNAKLEFVNHILNPEGYQPVVKEAIDELELNRKTRQAELADQLMRECEAMETEIAMLKNKRSPSERLTIEQISATLEAQDNELVSIGQRTKQCEDEMKSLKPKIKSSKINIERFSQTAKQLRREQEERDAKGMQDERAEKGCEWIDTTMALYKSLLGIHNAYAIGSPPTAMMLEFGPPKADKGSLRRLRIDLGGDGRMSGAELLDSSDEIQDLVQTYLPAQDVRSLVQEVRTRFGC
;
A
#
# COMPACT_ATOMS: atom_id res chain seq x y z
N MET A 1 24.88 43.94 39.37
CA MET A 1 24.26 42.74 39.96
C MET A 1 23.55 41.94 38.88
N ALA A 2 24.28 41.35 37.92
CA ALA A 2 23.68 40.62 36.79
C ALA A 2 24.44 39.32 36.43
N ALA A 3 25.34 38.85 37.31
CA ALA A 3 26.24 37.73 37.04
C ALA A 3 25.82 36.41 37.72
N THR A 4 24.84 36.43 38.62
CA THR A 4 24.38 35.24 39.37
C THR A 4 23.38 34.38 38.60
N ASP A 5 22.59 34.99 37.71
CA ASP A 5 21.51 34.29 36.99
C ASP A 5 22.03 33.41 35.84
N SER A 6 23.21 33.74 35.29
CA SER A 6 23.84 32.95 34.22
C SER A 6 24.36 31.60 34.74
N ASN A 7 24.91 31.57 35.95
CA ASN A 7 25.48 30.36 36.53
C ASN A 7 24.41 29.38 37.01
N THR A 8 23.28 29.86 37.53
CA THR A 8 22.14 29.01 37.91
C THR A 8 21.41 28.46 36.68
N ALA A 9 21.26 29.26 35.62
CA ALA A 9 20.69 28.79 34.35
C ALA A 9 21.58 27.73 33.68
N LEU A 10 22.91 27.92 33.68
CA LEU A 10 23.86 26.91 33.22
C LEU A 10 23.82 25.65 34.09
N PHE A 11 23.64 25.80 35.40
CA PHE A 11 23.53 24.67 36.34
C PHE A 11 22.29 23.82 36.06
N ASP A 12 21.12 24.44 35.91
CA ASP A 12 19.88 23.74 35.61
C ASP A 12 19.89 23.11 34.22
N GLN A 13 20.46 23.80 33.22
CA GLN A 13 20.65 23.26 31.87
C GLN A 13 21.58 22.04 31.88
N THR A 14 22.66 22.09 32.65
CA THR A 14 23.62 20.96 32.77
C THR A 14 22.99 19.78 33.51
N LYS A 15 22.17 20.03 34.53
CA LYS A 15 21.43 19.00 35.27
C LYS A 15 20.35 18.36 34.40
N GLN A 16 19.64 19.14 33.59
CA GLN A 16 18.68 18.64 32.61
C GLN A 16 19.39 17.79 31.54
N LEU A 17 20.53 18.25 31.03
CA LEU A 17 21.35 17.50 30.07
C LEU A 17 21.87 16.18 30.65
N LEU A 18 22.30 16.15 31.91
CA LEU A 18 22.71 14.91 32.58
C LEU A 18 21.54 13.92 32.77
N ALA A 19 20.33 14.41 33.03
CA ALA A 19 19.13 13.59 33.19
C ALA A 19 18.62 13.02 31.85
N THR A 20 18.56 13.83 30.80
CA THR A 20 18.20 13.35 29.45
C THR A 20 19.26 12.40 28.89
N PHE A 21 20.53 12.66 29.20
CA PHE A 21 21.63 11.81 28.76
C PHE A 21 21.64 10.43 29.44
N THR A 22 21.28 10.35 30.72
CA THR A 22 21.13 9.05 31.41
C THR A 22 19.98 8.23 30.82
N GLN A 23 18.87 8.86 30.41
CA GLN A 23 17.80 8.18 29.68
C GLN A 23 18.26 7.69 28.30
N HIS A 24 19.00 8.49 27.54
CA HIS A 24 19.56 8.09 26.24
C HIS A 24 20.58 6.95 26.33
N ALA A 25 21.35 6.85 27.41
CA ALA A 25 22.29 5.73 27.62
C ALA A 25 21.58 4.37 27.79
N PHE A 26 20.38 4.35 28.36
CA PHE A 26 19.56 3.14 28.42
C PHE A 26 18.93 2.79 27.07
N GLU A 27 18.49 3.80 26.31
CA GLU A 27 17.96 3.59 24.96
C GLU A 27 19.02 3.13 23.96
N SER A 28 20.25 3.66 24.04
CA SER A 28 21.35 3.26 23.17
C SER A 28 21.79 1.82 23.41
N HIS A 29 21.75 1.35 24.67
CA HIS A 29 22.02 -0.05 24.99
C HIS A 29 20.92 -0.98 24.45
N ARG A 30 19.66 -0.54 24.50
CA ARG A 30 18.52 -1.23 23.89
C ARG A 30 18.65 -1.27 22.36
N LEU A 31 19.04 -0.17 21.73
CA LEU A 31 19.28 -0.08 20.28
C LEU A 31 20.44 -1.00 19.85
N ALA A 32 21.56 -0.99 20.56
CA ALA A 32 22.69 -1.88 20.29
C ALA A 32 22.33 -3.38 20.38
N SER A 33 21.38 -3.75 21.25
CA SER A 33 20.87 -5.13 21.36
C SER A 33 19.90 -5.53 20.25
N SER A 34 19.30 -4.54 19.57
CA SER A 34 18.28 -4.75 18.53
C SER A 34 18.83 -4.80 17.10
N VAL A 35 20.10 -4.47 16.87
CA VAL A 35 20.72 -4.51 15.54
C VAL A 35 21.19 -5.94 15.20
N PRO A 36 20.64 -6.58 14.15
CA PRO A 36 21.05 -7.92 13.74
C PRO A 36 22.48 -7.91 13.17
N VAL A 37 23.31 -8.85 13.64
CA VAL A 37 24.73 -8.95 13.27
C VAL A 37 24.93 -9.95 12.14
N ARG A 38 25.68 -9.56 11.11
CA ARG A 38 26.12 -10.45 10.03
C ARG A 38 27.32 -11.27 10.52
N ASP A 39 27.10 -12.53 10.87
CA ASP A 39 28.17 -13.44 11.30
C ASP A 39 28.91 -14.03 10.07
N LEU A 40 29.92 -13.31 9.58
CA LEU A 40 30.77 -13.74 8.48
C LEU A 40 31.76 -14.87 8.87
N GLY A 41 31.83 -15.25 10.15
CA GLY A 41 32.78 -16.26 10.65
C GLY A 41 32.42 -17.69 10.26
N ARG A 42 31.12 -18.00 10.02
CA ARG A 42 30.67 -19.37 9.70
C ARG A 42 30.71 -19.75 8.22
N LEU A 43 30.91 -18.80 7.31
CA LEU A 43 30.97 -19.06 5.86
C LEU A 43 32.36 -19.45 5.35
N ALA A 44 33.41 -19.24 6.14
CA ALA A 44 34.80 -19.43 5.69
C ALA A 44 35.36 -20.86 5.86
N GLN A 45 34.63 -21.80 6.47
CA GLN A 45 35.15 -23.15 6.77
C GLN A 45 34.71 -24.26 5.81
N TYR A 46 33.86 -23.97 4.82
CA TYR A 46 33.34 -24.97 3.88
C TYR A 46 33.38 -24.47 2.43
N HIS A 47 34.56 -24.09 1.91
CA HIS A 47 34.73 -24.03 0.45
C HIS A 47 36.20 -24.19 0.03
N GLY A 48 36.69 -25.42 0.15
CA GLY A 48 37.84 -25.90 -0.61
C GLY A 48 37.38 -27.02 -1.55
N SER A 49 37.58 -26.82 -2.85
CA SER A 49 37.54 -27.83 -3.93
C SER A 49 36.27 -27.94 -4.79
N LEU A 50 36.43 -27.46 -6.04
CA LEU A 50 35.95 -28.00 -7.32
C LEU A 50 34.43 -28.11 -7.62
N GLY A 51 34.00 -27.28 -8.58
CA GLY A 51 33.25 -27.75 -9.76
C GLY A 51 31.72 -27.84 -9.68
N GLY A 52 31.05 -26.81 -10.22
CA GLY A 52 29.81 -26.89 -11.03
C GLY A 52 28.58 -27.63 -10.50
N GLY A 53 27.51 -26.87 -10.19
CA GLY A 53 26.14 -27.40 -10.18
C GLY A 53 25.28 -26.91 -9.02
N ASN A 54 24.32 -26.05 -9.36
CA ASN A 54 23.01 -25.79 -8.74
C ASN A 54 22.76 -26.33 -7.30
N GLY A 55 22.63 -25.42 -6.32
CA GLY A 55 22.10 -25.74 -5.00
C GLY A 55 22.39 -24.67 -3.94
N ASN A 56 21.32 -24.11 -3.36
CA ASN A 56 21.25 -23.30 -2.13
C ASN A 56 21.43 -21.77 -2.22
N THR A 57 20.48 -21.11 -2.89
CA THR A 57 20.11 -19.69 -2.66
C THR A 57 19.01 -19.50 -1.61
N GLU A 58 18.68 -20.52 -0.80
CA GLU A 58 17.55 -20.45 0.16
C GLU A 58 17.93 -19.99 1.58
N ASN A 59 19.22 -19.81 1.90
CA ASN A 59 19.65 -19.38 3.24
C ASN A 59 20.10 -17.92 3.34
N TYR A 60 20.23 -17.19 2.22
CA TYR A 60 20.61 -15.77 2.23
C TYR A 60 19.43 -14.81 2.43
N THR A 61 18.20 -15.26 2.19
CA THR A 61 16.98 -14.41 2.25
C THR A 61 16.31 -14.40 3.61
N ARG A 62 16.49 -15.44 4.44
CA ARG A 62 15.76 -15.55 5.72
C ARG A 62 16.28 -14.61 6.82
N TRP A 63 17.57 -14.24 6.78
CA TRP A 63 18.17 -13.33 7.77
C TRP A 63 18.15 -11.86 7.34
N THR A 64 18.11 -11.57 6.04
CA THR A 64 18.00 -10.20 5.52
C THR A 64 16.56 -9.67 5.56
N GLN A 65 15.56 -10.56 5.47
CA GLN A 65 14.15 -10.20 5.64
C GLN A 65 13.82 -9.74 7.08
N GLY A 66 14.46 -10.32 8.10
CA GLY A 66 14.22 -9.92 9.50
C GLY A 66 14.72 -8.51 9.85
N ALA A 67 15.68 -7.96 9.10
CA ALA A 67 16.23 -6.62 9.34
C ALA A 67 15.40 -5.51 8.67
N THR A 68 14.68 -5.83 7.60
CA THR A 68 13.86 -4.88 6.84
C THR A 68 12.50 -4.63 7.52
N ASP A 69 11.96 -5.62 8.24
CA ASP A 69 10.65 -5.51 8.90
C ASP A 69 10.66 -4.69 10.20
N LEU A 70 11.83 -4.43 10.82
CA LEU A 70 11.92 -3.73 12.11
C LEU A 70 12.05 -2.20 12.01
N THR A 71 12.36 -1.64 10.83
CA THR A 71 12.61 -0.20 10.67
C THR A 71 11.62 0.52 9.76
N GLY A 72 10.72 -0.18 9.08
CA GLY A 72 9.57 0.42 8.37
C GLY A 72 9.93 1.39 7.23
N VAL A 73 11.16 1.38 6.71
CA VAL A 73 11.59 2.23 5.60
C VAL A 73 11.90 1.36 4.39
N SER A 74 10.89 1.14 3.54
CA SER A 74 11.10 0.57 2.20
C SER A 74 11.27 1.71 1.19
N GLY A 75 12.45 1.88 0.61
CA GLY A 75 12.61 2.75 -0.57
C GLY A 75 13.93 3.49 -0.75
N VAL A 76 14.91 3.32 0.12
CA VAL A 76 16.28 3.81 -0.12
C VAL A 76 17.19 2.59 -0.17
N SER A 77 18.10 2.58 -1.15
CA SER A 77 19.16 1.61 -1.46
C SER A 77 19.41 0.51 -0.41
N ASP A 78 19.61 -0.72 -0.90
CA ASP A 78 19.81 -2.01 -0.18
C ASP A 78 21.01 -2.07 0.81
N GLU A 79 21.50 -0.93 1.27
CA GLU A 79 22.35 -0.73 2.43
C GLU A 79 21.47 -0.42 3.66
N GLY A 80 20.60 -1.38 4.03
CA GLY A 80 20.03 -1.38 5.37
C GLY A 80 21.16 -1.39 6.40
N LEU A 81 20.99 -0.66 7.50
CA LEU A 81 21.95 -0.51 8.62
C LEU A 81 22.32 -1.89 9.23
N ILE A 82 23.17 -2.64 8.54
CA ILE A 82 23.75 -3.90 9.01
C ILE A 82 25.13 -3.51 9.53
N MET A 83 25.23 -3.40 10.85
CA MET A 83 26.50 -3.11 11.51
C MET A 83 27.36 -4.38 11.49
N ASP A 84 28.57 -4.31 10.94
CA ASP A 84 29.50 -5.44 10.94
C ASP A 84 29.89 -5.83 12.36
N ALA A 85 30.18 -7.11 12.60
CA ALA A 85 30.51 -7.62 13.93
C ALA A 85 31.72 -6.89 14.57
N GLY A 86 32.66 -6.43 13.75
CA GLY A 86 33.79 -5.60 14.19
C GLY A 86 33.40 -4.17 14.55
N ASP A 87 32.45 -3.58 13.83
CA ASP A 87 31.93 -2.23 14.12
C ASP A 87 31.05 -2.22 15.37
N ARG A 88 30.31 -3.30 15.63
CA ARG A 88 29.60 -3.49 16.91
C ARG A 88 30.58 -3.50 18.08
N GLY A 89 31.70 -4.20 17.94
CA GLY A 89 32.74 -4.26 18.98
C GLY A 89 33.30 -2.86 19.28
N ARG A 90 33.67 -2.12 18.23
CA ARG A 90 34.15 -0.73 18.35
C ARG A 90 33.13 0.18 19.02
N ALA A 91 31.87 0.14 18.57
CA ALA A 91 30.81 0.96 19.13
C ALA A 91 30.58 0.66 20.63
N THR A 92 30.67 -0.61 21.06
CA THR A 92 30.53 -0.96 22.48
C THR A 92 31.71 -0.49 23.33
N GLU A 93 32.92 -0.51 22.79
CA GLU A 93 34.12 -0.03 23.47
C GLU A 93 34.10 1.50 23.60
N ASP A 94 33.73 2.22 22.54
CA ASP A 94 33.53 3.67 22.56
C ASP A 94 32.46 4.09 23.57
N LEU A 95 31.35 3.35 23.67
CA LEU A 95 30.29 3.61 24.65
C LEU A 95 30.77 3.42 26.09
N LYS A 96 31.66 2.44 26.31
CA LYS A 96 32.26 2.18 27.61
C LYS A 96 33.22 3.29 28.01
N LEU A 97 34.14 3.67 27.12
CA LEU A 97 35.09 4.78 27.33
C LEU A 97 34.35 6.09 27.59
N PHE A 98 33.27 6.34 26.84
CA PHE A 98 32.44 7.51 27.02
C PHE A 98 31.71 7.51 28.38
N LYS A 99 31.18 6.37 28.81
CA LYS A 99 30.56 6.23 30.14
C LYS A 99 31.57 6.49 31.27
N GLU A 100 32.79 5.97 31.14
CA GLU A 100 33.88 6.22 32.09
C GLU A 100 34.21 7.72 32.16
N HIS A 101 34.37 8.38 31.01
CA HIS A 101 34.62 9.81 30.94
C HIS A 101 33.50 10.66 31.57
N ILE A 102 32.23 10.29 31.38
CA ILE A 102 31.09 10.99 31.99
C ILE A 102 31.04 10.77 33.50
N SER A 103 31.40 9.58 33.98
CA SER A 103 31.52 9.32 35.42
C SER A 103 32.58 10.23 36.05
N ASP A 104 33.74 10.34 35.42
CA ASP A 104 34.81 11.24 35.88
C ASP A 104 34.37 12.71 35.84
N LEU A 105 33.66 13.13 34.80
CA LEU A 105 33.12 14.47 34.69
C LEU A 105 32.09 14.76 35.81
N LYS A 106 31.24 13.78 36.15
CA LYS A 106 30.29 13.89 37.25
C LYS A 106 31.00 14.03 38.60
N PHE A 107 32.07 13.26 38.83
CA PHE A 107 32.88 13.40 40.04
C PHE A 107 33.57 14.75 40.12
N ALA A 108 34.20 15.21 39.02
CA ALA A 108 34.82 16.52 38.94
C ALA A 108 33.81 17.66 39.18
N TYR A 109 32.58 17.50 38.66
CA TYR A 109 31.50 18.46 38.88
C TYR A 109 31.02 18.49 40.33
N LEU A 110 30.80 17.34 40.95
CA LEU A 110 30.43 17.25 42.37
C LEU A 110 31.53 17.81 43.27
N GLU A 111 32.80 17.55 42.95
CA GLU A 111 33.93 18.11 43.65
C GLU A 111 34.02 19.63 43.48
N SER A 112 33.82 20.14 42.26
CA SER A 112 33.75 21.58 41.98
C SER A 112 32.60 22.24 42.74
N ASN A 113 31.42 21.60 42.78
CA ASN A 113 30.25 22.12 43.48
C ASN A 113 30.47 22.13 45.01
N ALA A 114 31.06 21.06 45.56
CA ALA A 114 31.45 21.02 46.98
C ALA A 114 32.50 22.09 47.32
N LYS A 115 33.47 22.34 46.43
CA LYS A 115 34.44 23.45 46.58
C LYS A 115 33.76 24.81 46.48
N LEU A 116 32.79 24.99 45.60
CA LEU A 116 32.01 26.22 45.45
C LEU A 116 31.14 26.49 46.69
N GLU A 117 30.46 25.47 47.22
CA GLU A 117 29.74 25.59 48.48
C GLU A 117 30.68 25.91 49.64
N PHE A 118 31.85 25.27 49.71
CA PHE A 118 32.85 25.56 50.73
C PHE A 118 33.41 27.00 50.62
N VAL A 119 33.70 27.47 49.41
CA VAL A 119 34.18 28.84 49.15
C VAL A 119 33.08 29.86 49.46
N ASN A 120 31.83 29.59 49.08
CA ASN A 120 30.68 30.42 49.46
C ASN A 120 30.47 30.43 50.98
N HIS A 121 30.69 29.29 51.65
CA HIS A 121 30.61 29.18 53.10
C HIS A 121 31.70 29.99 53.82
N ILE A 122 32.90 30.12 53.23
CA ILE A 122 34.01 30.95 53.75
C ILE A 122 33.82 32.44 53.43
N LEU A 123 33.25 32.76 52.27
CA LEU A 123 33.06 34.15 51.80
C LEU A 123 31.79 34.82 52.32
N ASN A 124 30.90 34.10 53.01
CA ASN A 124 29.72 34.68 53.63
C ASN A 124 30.13 35.69 54.73
N PRO A 125 29.73 36.97 54.64
CA PRO A 125 30.17 38.02 55.57
C PRO A 125 29.62 37.88 57.00
N GLU A 126 28.69 36.94 57.25
CA GLU A 126 28.10 36.69 58.58
C GLU A 126 28.78 35.58 59.39
N GLY A 127 29.86 34.97 58.88
CA GLY A 127 30.53 33.86 59.57
C GLY A 127 29.68 32.59 59.66
N TYR A 128 30.24 31.53 60.25
CA TYR A 128 29.63 30.21 60.37
C TYR A 128 28.25 30.30 61.05
N GLN A 129 27.16 30.14 60.27
CA GLN A 129 25.86 29.81 60.82
C GLN A 129 25.76 28.27 60.89
N PRO A 130 25.89 27.64 62.07
CA PRO A 130 25.55 26.23 62.19
C PRO A 130 24.10 26.08 61.77
N VAL A 131 23.83 25.18 60.83
CA VAL A 131 22.46 24.78 60.53
C VAL A 131 21.89 24.21 61.83
N VAL A 132 21.04 24.99 62.49
CA VAL A 132 20.43 24.60 63.76
C VAL A 132 19.56 23.39 63.47
N LYS A 133 19.70 22.32 64.25
CA LYS A 133 18.97 21.06 64.06
C LYS A 133 17.46 21.28 63.92
N GLU A 134 16.94 22.28 64.63
CA GLU A 134 15.54 22.72 64.61
C GLU A 134 15.08 23.21 63.22
N ALA A 135 15.92 23.91 62.45
CA ALA A 135 15.59 24.35 61.09
C ALA A 135 15.58 23.19 60.07
N ILE A 136 16.39 22.15 60.29
CA ILE A 136 16.34 20.91 59.51
C ILE A 136 15.07 20.14 59.84
N ASP A 137 14.73 20.05 61.13
CA ASP A 137 13.53 19.34 61.60
C ASP A 137 12.24 20.02 61.08
N GLU A 138 12.20 21.36 61.02
CA GLU A 138 11.10 22.11 60.40
C GLU A 138 11.00 21.92 58.88
N LEU A 139 12.14 21.89 58.18
CA LEU A 139 12.18 21.59 56.74
C LEU A 139 11.75 20.15 56.45
N GLU A 140 12.13 19.18 57.29
CA GLU A 140 11.69 17.80 57.19
C GLU A 140 10.19 17.67 57.48
N LEU A 141 9.66 18.39 58.48
CA LEU A 141 8.24 18.41 58.78
C LEU A 141 7.44 18.98 57.59
N ASN A 142 7.89 20.09 57.01
CA ASN A 142 7.27 20.71 55.82
C ASN A 142 7.37 19.82 54.57
N ARG A 143 8.44 19.04 54.42
CA ARG A 143 8.54 18.05 53.34
C ARG A 143 7.56 16.89 53.55
N LYS A 144 7.44 16.40 54.79
CA LYS A 144 6.50 15.33 55.15
C LYS A 144 5.05 15.77 54.99
N THR A 145 4.71 17.01 55.36
CA THR A 145 3.35 17.54 55.18
C THR A 145 3.00 17.68 53.69
N ARG A 146 3.88 18.25 52.88
CA ARG A 146 3.67 18.33 51.41
C ARG A 146 3.58 16.95 50.76
N GLN A 147 4.37 15.99 51.21
CA GLN A 147 4.28 14.61 50.74
C GLN A 147 2.96 13.95 51.14
N ALA A 148 2.45 14.20 52.35
CA ALA A 148 1.15 13.73 52.81
C ALA A 148 0.01 14.36 52.00
N GLU A 149 0.05 15.67 51.75
CA GLU A 149 -0.94 16.37 50.92
C GLU A 149 -0.95 15.84 49.48
N LEU A 150 0.23 15.59 48.90
CA LEU A 150 0.35 15.02 47.57
C LEU A 150 -0.14 13.57 47.52
N ALA A 151 0.13 12.77 48.55
CA ALA A 151 -0.38 11.42 48.67
C ALA A 151 -1.91 11.39 48.80
N ASP A 152 -2.49 12.27 49.60
CA ASP A 152 -3.94 12.42 49.74
C ASP A 152 -4.60 12.87 48.42
N GLN A 153 -3.94 13.75 47.66
CA GLN A 153 -4.43 14.17 46.35
C GLN A 153 -4.41 13.01 45.34
N LEU A 154 -3.32 12.24 45.30
CA LEU A 154 -3.22 11.05 44.44
C LEU A 154 -4.24 9.97 44.83
N MET A 155 -4.49 9.77 46.13
CA MET A 155 -5.50 8.83 46.61
C MET A 155 -6.90 9.22 46.11
N ARG A 156 -7.27 10.50 46.22
CA ARG A 156 -8.56 10.98 45.69
C ARG A 156 -8.67 10.84 44.17
N GLU A 157 -7.59 11.06 43.44
CA GLU A 157 -7.56 10.87 41.99
C GLU A 157 -7.70 9.40 41.61
N CYS A 158 -7.08 8.48 42.35
CA CYS A 158 -7.25 7.04 42.17
C CYS A 158 -8.69 6.61 42.45
N GLU A 159 -9.30 7.08 43.54
CA GLU A 159 -10.70 6.81 43.86
C GLU A 159 -11.64 7.36 42.76
N ALA A 160 -11.38 8.56 42.26
CA ALA A 160 -12.14 9.13 41.15
C ALA A 160 -12.03 8.27 39.88
N MET A 161 -10.82 7.85 39.51
CA MET A 161 -10.61 6.95 38.36
C MET A 161 -11.29 5.59 38.54
N GLU A 162 -11.27 5.02 39.75
CA GLU A 162 -11.95 3.76 40.04
C GLU A 162 -13.46 3.88 39.89
N THR A 163 -14.06 4.98 40.37
CA THR A 163 -15.50 5.23 40.18
C THR A 163 -15.85 5.43 38.71
N GLU A 164 -15.00 6.10 37.94
CA GLU A 164 -15.19 6.27 36.50
C GLU A 164 -15.11 4.93 35.75
N ILE A 165 -14.13 4.09 36.08
CA ILE A 165 -14.02 2.73 35.54
C ILE A 165 -15.26 1.91 35.87
N ALA A 166 -15.78 2.01 37.11
CA ALA A 166 -17.00 1.32 37.51
C ALA A 166 -18.22 1.80 36.71
N MET A 167 -18.34 3.12 36.48
CA MET A 167 -19.40 3.68 35.62
C MET A 167 -19.28 3.22 34.17
N LEU A 168 -18.07 3.24 33.60
CA LEU A 168 -17.81 2.80 32.23
C LEU A 168 -18.10 1.30 32.06
N LYS A 169 -17.76 0.49 33.07
CA LYS A 169 -18.16 -0.92 33.13
C LYS A 169 -19.68 -1.04 33.14
N ASN A 170 -20.41 -0.26 33.95
CA ASN A 170 -21.86 -0.39 34.05
C ASN A 170 -22.61 0.10 32.79
N LYS A 171 -22.04 1.06 32.04
CA LYS A 171 -22.60 1.57 30.78
C LYS A 171 -22.54 0.59 29.60
N ARG A 172 -21.66 -0.42 29.63
CA ARG A 172 -21.54 -1.44 28.57
C ARG A 172 -21.94 -2.81 29.12
N SER A 173 -22.92 -3.43 28.48
CA SER A 173 -23.29 -4.81 28.84
C SER A 173 -22.09 -5.75 28.62
N PRO A 174 -21.93 -6.84 29.41
CA PRO A 174 -20.81 -7.77 29.25
C PRO A 174 -20.70 -8.35 27.83
N SER A 175 -21.82 -8.45 27.11
CA SER A 175 -21.92 -8.86 25.71
C SER A 175 -21.40 -7.83 24.69
N GLU A 176 -21.34 -6.55 25.05
CA GLU A 176 -20.83 -5.46 24.20
C GLU A 176 -19.36 -5.13 24.49
N ARG A 177 -18.76 -5.78 25.50
CA ARG A 177 -17.35 -5.63 25.80
C ARG A 177 -16.56 -6.55 24.90
N LEU A 178 -16.00 -5.97 23.84
CA LEU A 178 -15.00 -6.67 23.04
C LEU A 178 -13.80 -7.03 23.94
N THR A 179 -13.40 -8.30 23.90
CA THR A 179 -12.15 -8.71 24.54
C THR A 179 -10.97 -8.08 23.80
N ILE A 180 -9.83 -7.95 24.47
CA ILE A 180 -8.60 -7.44 23.84
C ILE A 180 -8.27 -8.26 22.58
N GLU A 181 -8.50 -9.58 22.62
CA GLU A 181 -8.34 -10.49 21.50
C GLU A 181 -9.28 -10.15 20.33
N GLN A 182 -10.55 -9.86 20.61
CA GLN A 182 -11.52 -9.46 19.57
C GLN A 182 -11.16 -8.12 18.95
N ILE A 183 -10.68 -7.16 19.74
CA ILE A 183 -10.21 -5.86 19.24
C ILE A 183 -8.97 -6.05 18.35
N SER A 184 -8.00 -6.84 18.80
CA SER A 184 -6.81 -7.19 18.03
C SER A 184 -7.17 -7.88 16.71
N ALA A 185 -8.05 -8.87 16.73
CA ALA A 185 -8.50 -9.56 15.52
C ALA A 185 -9.24 -8.62 14.55
N THR A 186 -10.02 -7.67 15.09
CA THR A 186 -10.73 -6.68 14.26
C THR A 186 -9.74 -5.68 13.63
N LEU A 187 -8.74 -5.25 14.38
CA LEU A 187 -7.68 -4.36 13.88
C LEU A 187 -6.84 -5.06 12.79
N GLU A 188 -6.45 -6.32 13.00
CA GLU A 188 -5.75 -7.11 11.98
C GLU A 188 -6.60 -7.32 10.73
N ALA A 189 -7.91 -7.57 10.88
CA ALA A 189 -8.81 -7.67 9.74
C ALA A 189 -8.89 -6.36 8.95
N GLN A 190 -9.01 -5.22 9.65
CA GLN A 190 -9.03 -3.89 9.05
C GLN A 190 -7.70 -3.55 8.36
N ASP A 191 -6.56 -3.94 8.94
CA ASP A 191 -5.25 -3.71 8.35
C ASP A 191 -5.07 -4.52 7.06
N ASN A 192 -5.50 -5.79 7.06
CA ASN A 192 -5.52 -6.62 5.87
C ASN A 192 -6.44 -6.06 4.77
N GLU A 193 -7.61 -5.51 5.13
CA GLU A 193 -8.50 -4.83 4.18
C GLU A 193 -7.85 -3.59 3.59
N LEU A 194 -7.18 -2.76 4.40
CA LEU A 194 -6.46 -1.58 3.93
C LEU A 194 -5.33 -1.95 2.96
N VAL A 195 -4.57 -3.00 3.25
CA VAL A 195 -3.54 -3.52 2.34
C VAL A 195 -4.15 -3.97 1.01
N SER A 196 -5.26 -4.72 1.05
CA SER A 196 -5.96 -5.18 -0.16
C SER A 196 -6.50 -4.02 -0.99
N ILE A 197 -7.11 -3.01 -0.36
CA ILE A 197 -7.59 -1.81 -1.04
C ILE A 197 -6.42 -1.03 -1.65
N GLY A 198 -5.30 -0.91 -0.93
CA GLY A 198 -4.08 -0.27 -1.43
C GLY A 198 -3.52 -0.97 -2.68
N GLN A 199 -3.46 -2.30 -2.67
CA GLN A 199 -3.02 -3.09 -3.83
C GLN A 199 -3.95 -2.90 -5.03
N ARG A 200 -5.28 -2.96 -4.83
CA ARG A 200 -6.26 -2.73 -5.88
C ARG A 200 -6.17 -1.32 -6.47
N THR A 201 -5.94 -0.32 -5.63
CA THR A 201 -5.77 1.08 -6.06
C THR A 201 -4.54 1.22 -6.94
N LYS A 202 -3.41 0.64 -6.53
CA LYS A 202 -2.18 0.62 -7.31
C LYS A 202 -2.35 -0.10 -8.65
N GLN A 203 -3.04 -1.23 -8.66
CA GLN A 203 -3.35 -1.95 -9.90
C GLN A 203 -4.20 -1.09 -10.85
N CYS A 204 -5.26 -0.45 -10.35
CA CYS A 204 -6.09 0.45 -11.15
C CYS A 204 -5.29 1.64 -11.71
N GLU A 205 -4.37 2.22 -10.92
CA GLU A 205 -3.50 3.29 -11.39
C GLU A 205 -2.56 2.84 -12.51
N ASP A 206 -1.97 1.65 -12.39
CA ASP A 206 -1.06 1.11 -13.39
C ASP A 206 -1.82 0.72 -14.68
N GLU A 207 -3.03 0.15 -14.55
CA GLU A 207 -3.94 -0.04 -15.68
C GLU A 207 -4.29 1.29 -16.35
N MET A 208 -4.61 2.33 -15.58
CA MET A 208 -4.89 3.66 -16.12
C MET A 208 -3.67 4.26 -16.83
N LYS A 209 -2.45 4.10 -16.29
CA LYS A 209 -1.21 4.52 -16.96
C LYS A 209 -1.01 3.80 -18.29
N SER A 210 -1.37 2.52 -18.38
CA SER A 210 -1.28 1.73 -19.61
C SER A 210 -2.37 2.07 -20.65
N LEU A 211 -3.57 2.44 -20.19
CA LEU A 211 -4.72 2.74 -21.04
C LEU A 211 -4.68 4.16 -21.60
N LYS A 212 -4.19 5.15 -20.82
CA LYS A 212 -4.04 6.55 -21.28
C LYS A 212 -3.36 6.69 -22.65
N PRO A 213 -2.19 6.07 -22.94
CA PRO A 213 -1.56 6.18 -24.25
C PRO A 213 -2.39 5.51 -25.35
N LYS A 214 -3.03 4.36 -25.07
CA LYS A 214 -3.92 3.67 -26.04
C LYS A 214 -5.14 4.51 -26.41
N ILE A 215 -5.74 5.17 -25.41
CA ILE A 215 -6.86 6.10 -25.62
C ILE A 215 -6.40 7.29 -26.45
N LYS A 216 -5.22 7.86 -26.14
CA LYS A 216 -4.65 8.96 -26.92
C LYS A 216 -4.38 8.57 -28.38
N SER A 217 -3.79 7.40 -28.63
CA SER A 217 -3.57 6.91 -29.99
C SER A 217 -4.89 6.62 -30.71
N SER A 218 -5.87 6.02 -30.02
CA SER A 218 -7.20 5.76 -30.58
C SER A 218 -7.90 7.07 -30.95
N LYS A 219 -7.82 8.10 -30.13
CA LYS A 219 -8.39 9.43 -30.42
C LYS A 219 -7.77 10.04 -31.68
N ILE A 220 -6.45 9.97 -31.81
CA ILE A 220 -5.74 10.45 -33.02
C ILE A 220 -6.22 9.67 -34.27
N ASN A 221 -6.38 8.36 -34.17
CA ASN A 221 -6.87 7.54 -35.27
C ASN A 221 -8.31 7.88 -35.64
N ILE A 222 -9.19 8.10 -34.65
CA ILE A 222 -10.58 8.54 -34.87
C ILE A 222 -10.61 9.90 -35.57
N GLU A 223 -9.80 10.86 -35.15
CA GLU A 223 -9.71 12.17 -35.80
C GLU A 223 -9.22 12.05 -37.25
N ARG A 224 -8.24 11.20 -37.51
CA ARG A 224 -7.78 10.89 -38.88
C ARG A 224 -8.88 10.29 -39.73
N PHE A 225 -9.56 9.24 -39.25
CA PHE A 225 -10.68 8.61 -39.98
C PHE A 225 -11.82 9.59 -40.22
N SER A 226 -12.12 10.47 -39.25
CA SER A 226 -13.11 11.53 -39.41
C SER A 226 -12.70 12.52 -40.50
N GLN A 227 -11.42 12.90 -40.60
CA GLN A 227 -10.93 13.77 -41.67
C GLN A 227 -11.00 13.07 -43.03
N THR A 228 -10.57 11.81 -43.12
CA THR A 228 -10.67 11.00 -44.35
C THR A 228 -12.13 10.85 -44.80
N ALA A 229 -13.06 10.58 -43.87
CA ALA A 229 -14.48 10.49 -44.19
C ALA A 229 -15.05 11.82 -44.70
N LYS A 230 -14.65 12.96 -44.12
CA LYS A 230 -15.04 14.29 -44.64
C LYS A 230 -14.49 14.54 -46.04
N GLN A 231 -13.25 14.13 -46.31
CA GLN A 231 -12.63 14.28 -47.63
C GLN A 231 -13.35 13.41 -48.66
N LEU A 232 -13.62 12.14 -48.34
CA LEU A 232 -14.37 11.23 -49.20
C LEU A 232 -15.79 11.72 -49.47
N ARG A 233 -16.47 12.31 -48.46
CA ARG A 233 -17.80 12.92 -48.67
C ARG A 233 -17.74 14.12 -49.63
N ARG A 234 -16.75 15.01 -49.50
CA ARG A 234 -16.56 16.13 -50.44
C ARG A 234 -16.26 15.65 -51.85
N GLU A 235 -15.39 14.64 -51.96
CA GLU A 235 -15.05 14.02 -53.24
C GLU A 235 -16.27 13.35 -53.88
N GLN A 236 -17.13 12.72 -53.06
CA GLN A 236 -18.40 12.19 -53.51
C GLN A 236 -19.35 13.30 -53.97
N GLU A 237 -19.56 14.34 -53.17
CA GLU A 237 -20.38 15.51 -53.54
C GLU A 237 -19.89 16.18 -54.85
N GLU A 238 -18.57 16.24 -55.07
CA GLU A 238 -18.00 16.73 -56.34
C GLU A 238 -18.24 15.78 -57.51
N ARG A 239 -18.22 14.46 -57.30
CA ARG A 239 -18.57 13.47 -58.34
C ARG A 239 -20.05 13.53 -58.68
N ASP A 240 -20.90 13.67 -57.68
CA ASP A 240 -22.35 13.81 -57.81
C ASP A 240 -22.67 15.12 -58.58
N ALA A 241 -22.01 16.24 -58.24
CA ALA A 241 -22.15 17.50 -58.95
C ALA A 241 -21.64 17.46 -60.40
N LYS A 242 -20.66 16.60 -60.70
CA LYS A 242 -20.15 16.36 -62.06
C LYS A 242 -20.96 15.32 -62.84
N GLY A 243 -22.00 14.72 -62.24
CA GLY A 243 -22.81 13.68 -62.86
C GLY A 243 -22.04 12.40 -63.19
N MET A 244 -20.91 12.15 -62.50
CA MET A 244 -20.08 10.94 -62.65
C MET A 244 -20.53 9.83 -61.68
N GLN A 245 -21.81 9.77 -61.32
CA GLN A 245 -22.36 8.67 -60.54
C GLN A 245 -22.55 7.46 -61.46
N ASP A 246 -21.95 6.33 -61.08
CA ASP A 246 -22.36 5.04 -61.64
C ASP A 246 -23.70 4.65 -61.00
N GLU A 247 -24.80 5.07 -61.64
CA GLU A 247 -26.16 4.79 -61.15
C GLU A 247 -26.38 3.31 -60.87
N ARG A 248 -25.66 2.41 -61.54
CA ARG A 248 -25.77 0.97 -61.32
C ARG A 248 -25.14 0.56 -59.99
N ALA A 249 -24.01 1.16 -59.64
CA ALA A 249 -23.33 0.90 -58.38
C ALA A 249 -24.17 1.43 -57.21
N GLU A 250 -24.78 2.62 -57.33
CA GLU A 250 -25.64 3.19 -56.29
C GLU A 250 -26.91 2.39 -56.07
N LYS A 251 -27.62 2.04 -57.15
CA LYS A 251 -28.78 1.14 -57.09
C LYS A 251 -28.39 -0.22 -56.49
N GLY A 252 -27.16 -0.68 -56.75
CA GLY A 252 -26.59 -1.89 -56.15
C GLY A 252 -26.37 -1.77 -54.64
N CYS A 253 -25.75 -0.68 -54.17
CA CYS A 253 -25.55 -0.42 -52.75
C CYS A 253 -26.88 -0.24 -52.01
N GLU A 254 -27.82 0.53 -52.57
CA GLU A 254 -29.17 0.71 -52.03
C GLU A 254 -29.91 -0.64 -51.93
N TRP A 255 -29.81 -1.47 -52.98
CA TRP A 255 -30.36 -2.82 -52.94
C TRP A 255 -29.71 -3.69 -51.86
N ILE A 256 -28.39 -3.63 -51.70
CA ILE A 256 -27.68 -4.37 -50.64
C ILE A 256 -28.12 -3.88 -49.26
N ASP A 257 -28.22 -2.57 -49.03
CA ASP A 257 -28.60 -2.00 -47.74
C ASP A 257 -30.05 -2.34 -47.37
N THR A 258 -30.98 -2.21 -48.32
CA THR A 258 -32.39 -2.58 -48.13
C THR A 258 -32.55 -4.08 -47.89
N THR A 259 -31.83 -4.91 -48.65
CA THR A 259 -31.84 -6.37 -48.50
C THR A 259 -31.20 -6.78 -47.17
N MET A 260 -30.11 -6.13 -46.75
CA MET A 260 -29.44 -6.38 -45.47
C MET A 260 -30.34 -5.97 -44.30
N ALA A 261 -31.04 -4.84 -44.39
CA ALA A 261 -32.02 -4.43 -43.38
C ALA A 261 -33.16 -5.44 -43.25
N LEU A 262 -33.66 -5.95 -44.38
CA LEU A 262 -34.67 -7.01 -44.40
C LEU A 262 -34.15 -8.31 -43.77
N TYR A 263 -32.94 -8.74 -44.10
CA TYR A 263 -32.33 -9.93 -43.49
C TYR A 263 -32.07 -9.76 -42.00
N LYS A 264 -31.61 -8.59 -41.55
CA LYS A 264 -31.44 -8.27 -40.14
C LYS A 264 -32.76 -8.37 -39.37
N SER A 265 -33.83 -7.80 -39.93
CA SER A 265 -35.18 -7.89 -39.35
C SER A 265 -35.70 -9.34 -39.31
N LEU A 266 -35.58 -10.10 -40.40
CA LEU A 266 -36.04 -11.49 -40.50
C LEU A 266 -35.28 -12.43 -39.55
N LEU A 267 -33.97 -12.24 -39.44
CA LEU A 267 -33.10 -13.05 -38.60
C LEU A 267 -33.07 -12.57 -37.14
N GLY A 268 -33.65 -11.42 -36.83
CA GLY A 268 -33.59 -10.82 -35.49
C GLY A 268 -32.18 -10.34 -35.13
N ILE A 269 -31.32 -10.14 -36.13
CA ILE A 269 -29.93 -9.70 -35.95
C ILE A 269 -29.93 -8.18 -35.79
N HIS A 270 -29.58 -7.73 -34.60
CA HIS A 270 -29.47 -6.31 -34.29
C HIS A 270 -28.12 -5.75 -34.73
N ASN A 271 -27.07 -6.53 -34.56
CA ASN A 271 -25.72 -6.11 -34.88
C ASN A 271 -24.86 -7.29 -35.33
N ALA A 272 -23.94 -7.00 -36.25
CA ALA A 272 -23.00 -7.98 -36.78
C ALA A 272 -21.69 -7.26 -37.09
N TYR A 273 -20.60 -7.70 -36.46
CA TYR A 273 -19.29 -7.07 -36.67
C TYR A 273 -18.16 -8.08 -36.54
N ALA A 274 -17.07 -7.83 -37.28
CA ALA A 274 -15.85 -8.61 -37.20
C ALA A 274 -14.90 -8.05 -36.12
N ILE A 275 -14.16 -8.94 -35.47
CA ILE A 275 -13.20 -8.63 -34.42
C ILE A 275 -11.79 -8.95 -34.95
N GLY A 276 -10.91 -7.97 -34.88
CA GLY A 276 -9.50 -8.09 -35.27
C GLY A 276 -9.19 -7.59 -36.68
N SER A 277 -7.89 -7.48 -36.97
CA SER A 277 -7.35 -7.22 -38.30
C SER A 277 -6.06 -8.04 -38.47
N PRO A 278 -6.09 -9.18 -39.19
CA PRO A 278 -7.22 -9.77 -39.92
C PRO A 278 -8.37 -10.24 -39.00
N PRO A 279 -9.60 -10.44 -39.53
CA PRO A 279 -10.74 -10.91 -38.74
C PRO A 279 -10.45 -12.27 -38.10
N THR A 280 -10.50 -12.32 -36.77
CA THR A 280 -10.28 -13.54 -35.97
C THR A 280 -11.58 -14.09 -35.40
N ALA A 281 -12.60 -13.25 -35.27
CA ALA A 281 -13.93 -13.67 -34.86
C ALA A 281 -15.00 -12.77 -35.48
N MET A 282 -16.22 -13.29 -35.58
CA MET A 282 -17.42 -12.53 -35.93
C MET A 282 -18.36 -12.55 -34.73
N MET A 283 -18.92 -11.39 -34.39
CA MET A 283 -19.91 -11.24 -33.35
C MET A 283 -21.28 -10.99 -33.98
N LEU A 284 -22.28 -11.74 -33.53
CA LEU A 284 -23.68 -11.58 -33.90
C LEU A 284 -24.51 -11.32 -32.64
N GLU A 285 -25.24 -10.22 -32.64
CA GLU A 285 -26.18 -9.86 -31.58
C GLU A 285 -27.60 -10.11 -32.10
N PHE A 286 -28.34 -11.02 -31.47
CA PHE A 286 -29.69 -11.39 -31.90
C PHE A 286 -30.67 -11.38 -30.73
N GLY A 287 -31.93 -11.09 -31.05
CA GLY A 287 -33.02 -11.00 -30.08
C GLY A 287 -34.34 -10.61 -30.76
N PRO A 288 -35.45 -10.60 -30.01
CA PRO A 288 -36.73 -10.15 -30.54
C PRO A 288 -36.64 -8.67 -30.98
N PRO A 289 -37.44 -8.23 -31.96
CA PRO A 289 -37.32 -6.90 -32.57
C PRO A 289 -37.58 -5.71 -31.64
N LYS A 290 -38.04 -5.95 -30.40
CA LYS A 290 -38.24 -4.96 -29.33
C LYS A 290 -37.38 -5.26 -28.09
N ALA A 291 -36.34 -6.09 -28.23
CA ALA A 291 -35.44 -6.40 -27.14
C ALA A 291 -34.68 -5.16 -26.67
N ASP A 292 -34.69 -4.91 -25.36
CA ASP A 292 -33.72 -4.00 -24.75
C ASP A 292 -32.31 -4.58 -24.88
N LYS A 293 -31.28 -3.74 -24.91
CA LYS A 293 -29.86 -4.15 -25.09
C LYS A 293 -29.40 -5.25 -24.12
N GLY A 294 -30.01 -5.35 -22.93
CA GLY A 294 -29.71 -6.40 -21.94
C GLY A 294 -30.40 -7.75 -22.18
N SER A 295 -31.33 -7.83 -23.14
CA SER A 295 -32.04 -9.06 -23.52
C SER A 295 -31.55 -9.64 -24.85
N LEU A 296 -30.58 -9.00 -25.49
CA LEU A 296 -29.92 -9.50 -26.68
C LEU A 296 -28.93 -10.61 -26.30
N ARG A 297 -28.91 -11.68 -27.08
CA ARG A 297 -27.90 -12.73 -26.96
C ARG A 297 -26.78 -12.52 -27.96
N ARG A 298 -25.55 -12.78 -27.52
CA ARG A 298 -24.34 -12.65 -28.34
C ARG A 298 -23.75 -14.00 -28.68
N LEU A 299 -23.68 -14.29 -29.98
CA LEU A 299 -22.96 -15.43 -30.54
C LEU A 299 -21.64 -14.94 -31.12
N ARG A 300 -20.55 -15.51 -30.62
CA ARG A 300 -19.22 -15.35 -31.16
C ARG A 300 -18.92 -16.54 -32.07
N ILE A 301 -18.44 -16.27 -33.27
CA ILE A 301 -17.98 -17.27 -34.22
C ILE A 301 -16.48 -17.05 -34.41
N ASP A 302 -15.68 -18.03 -34.06
CA ASP A 302 -14.24 -17.96 -34.27
C ASP A 302 -13.91 -18.33 -35.72
N LEU A 303 -13.02 -17.54 -36.31
CA LEU A 303 -12.58 -17.68 -37.69
C LEU A 303 -11.11 -18.12 -37.71
N GLY A 304 -10.82 -19.15 -38.49
CA GLY A 304 -9.46 -19.58 -38.82
C GLY A 304 -8.74 -18.59 -39.72
N GLY A 305 -7.43 -18.79 -39.91
CA GLY A 305 -6.61 -17.95 -40.80
C GLY A 305 -7.03 -17.99 -42.27
N ASP A 306 -7.87 -18.97 -42.64
CA ASP A 306 -8.51 -19.14 -43.95
C ASP A 306 -9.90 -18.47 -44.04
N GLY A 307 -10.34 -17.79 -42.98
CA GLY A 307 -11.65 -17.16 -42.88
C GLY A 307 -12.81 -18.15 -42.68
N ARG A 308 -12.53 -19.42 -42.43
CA ARG A 308 -13.54 -20.45 -42.15
C ARG A 308 -13.87 -20.49 -40.67
N MET A 309 -15.08 -20.92 -40.34
CA MET A 309 -15.48 -21.14 -38.96
C MET A 309 -14.62 -22.25 -38.35
N SER A 310 -13.97 -21.95 -37.24
CA SER A 310 -13.22 -22.90 -36.40
C SER A 310 -14.01 -23.31 -35.15
N GLY A 311 -14.94 -22.47 -34.71
CA GLY A 311 -15.82 -22.73 -33.57
C GLY A 311 -16.84 -21.62 -33.39
N ALA A 312 -17.76 -21.80 -32.44
CA ALA A 312 -18.66 -20.73 -32.00
C ALA A 312 -19.04 -20.92 -30.53
N GLU A 313 -19.34 -19.82 -29.85
CA GLU A 313 -19.64 -19.77 -28.43
C GLU A 313 -20.71 -18.71 -28.14
N LEU A 314 -21.58 -18.97 -27.17
CA LEU A 314 -22.57 -18.01 -26.68
C LEU A 314 -22.01 -17.29 -25.45
N LEU A 315 -21.84 -15.97 -25.50
CA LEU A 315 -21.11 -15.23 -24.46
C LEU A 315 -21.95 -14.88 -23.23
N ASP A 316 -23.26 -14.76 -23.40
CA ASP A 316 -24.17 -14.25 -22.36
C ASP A 316 -24.97 -15.34 -21.65
N SER A 317 -24.69 -16.62 -21.93
CA SER A 317 -25.38 -17.75 -21.29
C SER A 317 -24.42 -18.89 -20.98
N SER A 318 -24.71 -19.64 -19.91
CA SER A 318 -24.08 -20.92 -19.61
C SER A 318 -24.57 -22.06 -20.51
N ASP A 319 -25.41 -21.75 -21.50
CA ASP A 319 -25.97 -22.72 -22.42
C ASP A 319 -24.89 -23.23 -23.40
N GLU A 320 -24.66 -24.54 -23.42
CA GLU A 320 -23.74 -25.16 -24.35
C GLU A 320 -24.37 -25.31 -25.75
N ILE A 321 -23.64 -24.86 -26.78
CA ILE A 321 -24.02 -25.00 -28.20
C ILE A 321 -23.07 -25.91 -28.98
N GLN A 322 -22.20 -26.63 -28.28
CA GLN A 322 -21.13 -27.40 -28.89
C GLN A 322 -21.65 -28.49 -29.84
N ASP A 323 -22.79 -29.11 -29.51
CA ASP A 323 -23.49 -30.07 -30.35
C ASP A 323 -23.93 -29.48 -31.71
N LEU A 324 -24.49 -28.26 -31.69
CA LEU A 324 -24.87 -27.54 -32.91
C LEU A 324 -23.63 -27.15 -33.73
N VAL A 325 -22.58 -26.66 -33.05
CA VAL A 325 -21.31 -26.30 -33.70
C VAL A 325 -20.71 -27.53 -34.38
N GLN A 326 -20.61 -28.67 -33.71
CA GLN A 326 -20.07 -29.90 -34.31
C GLN A 326 -20.90 -30.39 -35.51
N THR A 327 -22.21 -30.13 -35.52
CA THR A 327 -23.09 -30.50 -36.63
C THR A 327 -22.86 -29.64 -37.87
N TYR A 328 -22.69 -28.32 -37.70
CA TYR A 328 -22.57 -27.38 -38.83
C TYR A 328 -21.13 -26.99 -39.21
N LEU A 329 -20.14 -27.29 -38.38
CA LEU A 329 -18.73 -27.03 -38.65
C LEU A 329 -18.21 -27.73 -39.93
N PRO A 330 -18.54 -29.00 -40.22
CA PRO A 330 -18.09 -29.66 -41.45
C PRO A 330 -18.69 -29.03 -42.72
N ALA A 331 -19.95 -28.58 -42.64
CA ALA A 331 -20.66 -27.95 -43.75
C ALA A 331 -20.34 -26.45 -43.89
N GLN A 332 -19.70 -25.84 -42.89
CA GLN A 332 -19.43 -24.40 -42.82
C GLN A 332 -20.72 -23.55 -42.93
N ASP A 333 -21.84 -24.08 -42.45
CA ASP A 333 -23.14 -23.42 -42.56
C ASP A 333 -23.46 -22.58 -41.32
N VAL A 334 -22.86 -21.39 -41.28
CA VAL A 334 -23.09 -20.40 -40.23
C VAL A 334 -24.55 -19.97 -40.16
N ARG A 335 -25.25 -19.93 -41.30
CA ARG A 335 -26.64 -19.48 -41.35
C ARG A 335 -27.55 -20.47 -40.61
N SER A 336 -27.41 -21.76 -40.90
CA SER A 336 -28.20 -22.80 -40.24
C SER A 336 -27.87 -22.88 -38.75
N LEU A 337 -26.59 -22.73 -38.37
CA LEU A 337 -26.17 -22.63 -36.98
C LEU A 337 -26.88 -21.49 -36.24
N VAL A 338 -26.89 -20.27 -36.81
CA VAL A 338 -27.56 -19.10 -36.19
C VAL A 338 -29.06 -19.33 -36.06
N GLN A 339 -29.69 -19.96 -37.05
CA GLN A 339 -31.12 -20.28 -36.99
C GLN A 339 -31.43 -21.30 -35.90
N GLU A 340 -30.67 -22.39 -35.79
CA GLU A 340 -30.88 -23.40 -34.77
C GLU A 340 -30.63 -22.87 -33.36
N VAL A 341 -29.55 -22.10 -33.17
CA VAL A 341 -29.27 -21.40 -31.91
C VAL A 341 -30.45 -20.51 -31.53
N ARG A 342 -30.98 -19.73 -32.49
CA ARG A 342 -32.15 -18.88 -32.23
C ARG A 342 -33.39 -19.69 -31.84
N THR A 343 -33.69 -20.78 -32.56
CA THR A 343 -34.85 -21.63 -32.24
C THR A 343 -34.72 -22.33 -30.89
N ARG A 344 -33.51 -22.76 -30.52
CA ARG A 344 -33.24 -23.48 -29.27
C ARG A 344 -33.39 -22.58 -28.04
N PHE A 345 -32.95 -21.32 -28.15
CA PHE A 345 -32.95 -20.38 -27.03
C PHE A 345 -34.11 -19.38 -27.03
N GLY A 346 -35.06 -19.55 -27.97
CA GLY A 346 -36.36 -18.85 -27.96
C GLY A 346 -36.22 -17.33 -28.03
N CYS A 347 -35.44 -16.83 -28.99
CA CYS A 347 -35.28 -15.39 -29.24
C CYS A 347 -35.92 -14.94 -30.56
#